data_AF-A0A3C0HB56-F1
#
_entry.id   AF-A0A3C0HB56-F1
#
_cell.length_a   1.000
_cell.length_b   1.000
_cell.length_c   1.000
_cell.angle_alpha   90.00
_cell.angle_beta   90.00
_cell.angle_gamma   90.00
#
_symmetry.space_group_name_H-M   'P 1'
#
loop_
_entity.id
_entity.type
_entity.pdbx_description
1 polymer ?
#
loop_
_entity_poly.entity_id
_entity_poly.type
_entity_poly.pdbx_seq_one_letter_code
_entity_poly.pdbx_strand_id
1 'polypeptide(L)'
;SLNPNSSIYLLSFLQGGNSWGSFDDFNPFDMRRSAGFGARIFLPMFGLLGFDYGWGFDKELGLNATAGQYGKFSIILGFEPE
;
A
#
# COMPACT_ATOMS: atom_id res chain seq x y z
N SER A 1 -8.32 -35.31 8.13
CA SER A 1 -7.24 -34.41 8.56
C SER A 1 -7.51 -33.07 7.91
N LEU A 2 -8.10 -32.12 8.63
CA LEU A 2 -8.30 -30.77 8.12
C LEU A 2 -6.94 -30.09 8.14
N ASN A 3 -6.31 -29.98 6.96
CA ASN A 3 -5.08 -29.23 6.75
C ASN A 3 -5.47 -27.75 6.86
N PRO A 4 -5.18 -27.03 7.96
CA PRO A 4 -5.41 -25.60 8.04
C PRO A 4 -4.28 -24.97 7.21
N ASN A 5 -4.44 -24.98 5.90
CA ASN A 5 -3.41 -24.50 4.99
C ASN A 5 -3.39 -22.98 5.08
N SER A 6 -2.45 -22.44 5.85
CA SER A 6 -2.18 -21.01 5.90
C SER A 6 -1.75 -20.56 4.51
N SER A 7 -2.62 -19.80 3.85
CA SER A 7 -2.36 -19.28 2.52
C SER A 7 -1.60 -17.96 2.65
N ILE A 8 -0.41 -17.90 2.06
CA ILE A 8 0.42 -16.70 2.00
C ILE A 8 0.32 -16.15 0.58
N TYR A 9 -0.12 -14.89 0.48
CA TYR A 9 -0.22 -14.18 -0.78
C TYR A 9 0.80 -13.04 -0.78
N LEU A 10 1.61 -12.97 -1.82
CA LEU A 10 2.42 -11.81 -2.11
C LEU A 10 1.70 -10.95 -3.14
N LEU A 11 1.62 -9.66 -2.86
CA LEU A 11 1.03 -8.63 -3.70
C LEU A 11 2.13 -7.65 -4.11
N SER A 12 2.11 -7.20 -5.35
CA SER A 12 2.77 -5.96 -5.74
C SER A 12 1.72 -5.01 -6.28
N PHE A 13 1.88 -3.73 -5.98
CA PHE A 13 0.96 -2.71 -6.42
C PHE A 13 1.73 -1.52 -7.01
N LEU A 14 1.17 -0.98 -8.09
CA LEU A 14 1.61 0.25 -8.72
C LEU A 14 0.40 1.18 -8.73
N GLN A 15 0.53 2.33 -8.08
CA GLN A 15 -0.54 3.31 -8.00
C GLN A 15 -0.01 4.65 -8.48
N GLY A 16 -0.73 5.26 -9.41
CA GLY A 16 -0.45 6.60 -9.89
C GLY A 16 -1.73 7.41 -9.93
N GLY A 17 -1.77 8.53 -9.23
CA GLY A 17 -2.95 9.36 -9.15
C GLY A 17 -2.60 10.76 -8.66
N ASN A 18 -3.32 11.75 -9.17
CA ASN A 18 -3.24 13.11 -8.67
C ASN A 18 -4.65 13.66 -8.45
N SER A 19 -4.77 14.65 -7.58
CA SER A 19 -6.04 15.27 -7.20
C SER A 19 -5.95 16.75 -7.52
N TRP A 20 -6.67 17.19 -8.55
CA TRP A 20 -6.75 18.59 -8.95
C TRP A 20 -8.03 19.22 -8.40
N GLY A 21 -7.94 20.48 -7.96
CA GLY A 21 -9.07 21.21 -7.38
C GLY A 21 -10.07 21.73 -8.43
N SER A 22 -9.61 21.94 -9.67
CA SER A 22 -10.39 22.52 -10.77
C SER A 22 -10.03 21.86 -12.10
N PHE A 23 -10.95 21.92 -13.08
CA PHE A 23 -10.72 21.40 -14.44
C PHE A 23 -9.61 22.16 -15.19
N ASP A 24 -9.42 23.45 -14.89
CA ASP A 24 -8.39 24.29 -15.53
C ASP A 24 -6.96 23.96 -15.03
N ASP A 25 -6.83 23.34 -13.85
CA ASP A 25 -5.55 22.93 -13.26
C ASP A 25 -5.16 21.50 -13.64
N PHE A 26 -5.93 20.85 -14.52
CA PHE A 26 -5.71 19.46 -14.92
C PHE A 26 -4.41 19.34 -15.71
N ASN A 27 -3.35 18.87 -15.05
CA ASN A 27 -2.09 18.56 -15.69
C ASN A 27 -1.85 17.04 -15.70
N PRO A 28 -2.09 16.34 -16.82
CA PRO A 28 -1.92 14.89 -16.91
C PRO A 28 -0.46 14.42 -16.76
N PHE A 29 0.51 15.33 -16.84
CA PHE A 29 1.94 15.03 -16.66
C PHE A 29 2.39 15.09 -15.21
N ASP A 30 1.64 15.80 -14.35
CA ASP A 30 1.87 15.80 -12.91
C ASP A 30 1.09 14.64 -12.27
N MET A 31 1.59 13.42 -12.44
CA MET A 31 0.96 12.23 -11.87
C MET A 31 1.83 11.66 -10.76
N ARG A 32 1.33 11.68 -9.52
CA ARG A 32 2.10 11.14 -8.39
C ARG A 32 2.13 9.63 -8.47
N ARG A 33 3.31 9.05 -8.70
CA ARG A 33 3.49 7.60 -8.84
C ARG A 33 4.04 7.00 -7.56
N SER A 34 3.56 5.81 -7.23
CA SER A 34 4.03 4.99 -6.13
C SER A 34 4.02 3.51 -6.52
N ALA A 35 5.01 2.78 -6.05
CA ALA A 35 5.09 1.33 -6.17
C ALA A 35 5.19 0.72 -4.78
N GLY A 36 4.69 -0.49 -4.60
CA GLY A 36 4.84 -1.18 -3.34
C GLY A 36 4.66 -2.66 -3.47
N PHE A 37 4.99 -3.32 -2.38
CA PHE A 37 4.82 -4.74 -2.21
C PHE A 37 4.12 -4.99 -0.89
N GLY A 38 3.29 -6.03 -0.87
CA GLY A 38 2.57 -6.46 0.31
C GLY A 38 2.60 -7.97 0.45
N ALA A 39 2.44 -8.44 1.67
CA ALA A 39 2.25 -9.83 2.01
C ALA A 39 0.97 -9.94 2.83
N ARG A 40 0.10 -10.89 2.47
CA ARG A 40 -1.13 -11.19 3.20
C ARG A 40 -1.08 -12.64 3.63
N ILE A 41 -1.16 -12.85 4.93
CA ILE A 41 -1.11 -14.16 5.56
C ILE A 41 -2.50 -14.41 6.14
N PHE A 42 -3.17 -15.45 5.64
CA PHE A 42 -4.46 -15.88 6.16
C PHE A 42 -4.24 -16.98 7.17
N LEU A 43 -4.49 -16.66 8.44
CA LEU A 43 -4.38 -17.61 9.54
C LEU A 43 -5.78 -18.08 9.94
N PRO A 44 -6.05 -19.40 9.93
CA PRO A 44 -7.39 -19.94 10.17
C PRO A 44 -7.98 -19.67 11.57
N MET A 45 -7.22 -19.12 12.52
CA MET A 45 -7.71 -18.73 13.86
C MET A 45 -7.53 -17.25 14.20
N PHE A 46 -6.71 -16.51 13.44
CA PHE A 46 -6.34 -15.12 13.78
C PHE A 46 -6.77 -14.11 12.71
N GLY A 47 -7.38 -14.59 11.61
CA GLY A 47 -7.81 -13.78 10.50
C GLY A 47 -6.67 -13.37 9.55
N LEU A 48 -6.85 -12.24 8.87
CA LEU A 48 -5.92 -11.71 7.86
C LEU A 48 -4.88 -10.81 8.52
N LEU A 49 -3.61 -11.22 8.45
CA LEU A 49 -2.47 -10.36 8.75
C LEU A 49 -1.85 -9.86 7.45
N GLY A 50 -1.97 -8.57 7.18
CA GLY A 50 -1.43 -7.91 6.02
C GLY A 50 -0.25 -7.00 6.38
N PHE A 51 0.81 -7.07 5.60
CA PHE A 51 1.91 -6.12 5.62
C PHE A 51 2.02 -5.49 4.26
N ASP A 52 1.97 -4.16 4.18
CA ASP A 52 2.11 -3.42 2.93
C ASP A 52 3.25 -2.39 3.08
N TYR A 53 4.15 -2.36 2.11
CA TYR A 53 5.22 -1.37 2.02
C TYR A 53 5.11 -0.66 0.68
N GLY A 54 4.79 0.63 0.71
CA GLY A 54 4.70 1.49 -0.46
C GLY A 54 5.82 2.53 -0.50
N TRP A 55 6.42 2.72 -1.66
CA TRP A 55 7.39 3.77 -1.96
C TRP A 55 6.78 4.75 -2.97
N GLY A 56 6.63 6.02 -2.58
CA GLY A 56 6.22 7.10 -3.48
C GLY A 56 7.44 7.70 -4.17
N PHE A 57 7.45 7.77 -5.49
CA PHE A 57 8.55 8.37 -6.27
C PHE A 57 8.40 9.89 -6.35
N ASP A 58 7.16 10.38 -6.49
CA ASP A 58 6.85 11.80 -6.75
C ASP A 58 6.12 12.46 -5.56
N LYS A 59 6.60 12.18 -4.35
CA LYS A 59 6.05 12.76 -3.13
C LYS A 59 6.70 14.13 -2.93
N GLU A 60 5.95 15.22 -3.06
CA GLU A 60 6.40 16.56 -2.67
C GLU A 60 6.42 16.62 -1.14
N LEU A 61 7.43 16.00 -0.59
CA LEU A 61 7.80 16.21 0.78
C LEU A 61 8.62 17.51 0.79
N GLY A 62 8.24 18.48 1.63
CA GLY A 62 8.89 19.79 1.68
C GLY A 62 10.42 19.69 1.88
N LEU A 63 11.13 20.82 1.74
CA LEU A 63 12.61 20.95 1.66
C LEU A 63 13.48 20.15 2.67
N ASN A 64 12.90 19.51 3.69
CA ASN A 64 13.56 18.61 4.64
C ASN A 64 13.02 17.16 4.58
N ALA A 65 12.77 16.65 3.37
CA ALA A 65 12.30 15.30 3.14
C ALA A 65 13.42 14.26 3.22
N THR A 66 13.49 13.50 4.30
CA THR A 66 14.44 12.38 4.43
C THR A 66 13.97 11.22 3.53
N ALA A 67 14.92 10.46 2.94
CA ALA A 67 14.63 9.29 2.10
C ALA A 67 13.61 8.31 2.73
N GLY A 68 13.55 8.23 4.06
CA GLY A 68 12.58 7.41 4.79
C GLY A 68 11.11 7.87 4.71
N GLN A 69 10.82 9.12 4.34
CA GLN A 69 9.43 9.62 4.24
C GLN A 69 8.76 9.29 2.89
N TYR A 70 9.54 8.86 1.90
CA TYR A 70 9.04 8.34 0.63
C TYR A 70 8.45 6.95 0.79
N GLY A 71 8.96 6.16 1.74
CA GLY A 71 8.42 4.85 2.12
C GLY A 71 7.30 4.96 3.18
N LYS A 72 6.20 4.23 3.01
CA LYS A 72 5.13 4.04 3.99
C LYS A 72 4.93 2.56 4.23
N PHE A 73 5.07 2.15 5.48
CA PHE A 73 4.71 0.82 5.94
C PHE A 73 3.32 0.84 6.56
N SER A 74 2.52 -0.19 6.31
CA SER A 74 1.16 -0.33 6.83
C SER A 74 0.93 -1.79 7.23
N ILE A 75 0.26 -1.96 8.37
CA ILE A 75 -0.12 -3.27 8.88
C ILE A 75 -1.64 -3.32 8.89
N ILE A 76 -2.21 -4.37 8.32
CA ILE A 76 -3.64 -4.63 8.28
C ILE A 76 -3.92 -5.83 9.17
N LEU A 77 -4.85 -5.66 10.11
CA LEU A 77 -5.35 -6.72 10.97
C LEU A 77 -6.84 -6.89 10.65
N GLY A 78 -7.18 -7.98 9.97
CA GLY A 78 -8.57 -8.36 9.69
C GLY A 78 -8.98 -9.49 10.62
N PHE A 79 -9.92 -9.23 11.52
CA PHE A 79 -10.60 -10.29 12.28
C PHE A 79 -11.76 -10.82 11.45
N GLU A 80 -11.87 -12.13 11.33
CA GLU A 80 -13.06 -12.77 10.75
C GLU A 80 -14.07 -12.96 11.89
N PRO A 81 -15.24 -12.28 11.87
CA PRO A 81 -16.29 -12.55 12.85
C PRO A 81 -16.85 -13.95 12.59
N GLU A 82 -16.94 -14.75 13.65
CA GLU A 82 -17.49 -16.13 13.63
C GLU A 82 -18.94 -16.19 13.11
#